data_AF-A0A937RDW3-F1
#
_entry.id   AF-A0A937RDW3-F1
#
_cell.length_a   1.000
_cell.length_b   1.000
_cell.length_c   1.000
_cell.angle_alpha   90.00
_cell.angle_beta   90.00
_cell.angle_gamma   90.00
#
_symmetry.space_group_name_H-M   'P 1'
#
loop_
_entity.id
_entity.type
_entity.pdbx_description
1 polymer ?
#
loop_
_entity_poly.entity_id
_entity_poly.type
_entity_poly.pdbx_seq_one_letter_code
_entity_poly.pdbx_strand_id
1 'polypeptide(L)'
;MLLDNRGQGKVGDALAEGIQANARLSILSSCFSVYGYSALKEQLARAGALRLLVSSDDVPAASARERPFRVAGIAGSQADRRFRNSLNLVATARECARWLQQKADIRAVSLPVFQNLFHIENPDGSAMAIHGSSPFTSTGLGAVPSDGYEMNTCFTTPAETGGLLKWFDSIWSNAEATR
;
A
#
# COMPACT_ATOMS: atom_id res chain seq x y z
N MET A 1 2.55 -16.02 9.34
CA MET A 1 4.01 -15.86 9.32
C MET A 1 4.36 -14.44 9.76
N LEU A 2 5.40 -14.26 10.58
CA LEU A 2 5.89 -12.94 11.00
C LEU A 2 6.75 -12.30 9.90
N LEU A 3 6.64 -11.00 9.67
CA LEU A 3 7.45 -10.24 8.71
C LEU A 3 7.91 -8.92 9.37
N ASP A 4 9.23 -8.71 9.46
CA ASP A 4 9.85 -7.57 10.16
C ASP A 4 10.71 -6.68 9.24
N ASN A 5 10.70 -6.97 7.93
CA ASN A 5 11.58 -6.36 6.93
C ASN A 5 13.08 -6.48 7.25
N ARG A 6 13.44 -7.48 8.07
CA ARG A 6 14.81 -7.79 8.48
C ARG A 6 15.02 -9.31 8.45
N GLY A 7 15.08 -9.95 9.61
CA GLY A 7 15.49 -11.34 9.74
C GLY A 7 14.34 -12.33 9.56
N GLN A 8 13.09 -11.89 9.75
CA GLN A 8 11.90 -12.72 9.63
C GLN A 8 11.23 -12.60 8.26
N GLY A 9 11.93 -12.01 7.27
CA GLY A 9 11.43 -11.82 5.91
C GLY A 9 10.85 -10.43 5.67
N LYS A 10 10.60 -10.14 4.39
CA LYS A 10 10.16 -8.83 3.92
C LYS A 10 8.74 -8.85 3.40
N VAL A 11 8.01 -7.77 3.65
CA VAL A 11 6.66 -7.57 3.15
C VAL A 11 6.64 -7.55 1.62
N GLY A 12 7.59 -6.83 0.99
CA GLY A 12 7.68 -6.77 -0.47
C GLY A 12 7.88 -8.13 -1.12
N ASP A 13 8.75 -8.97 -0.57
CA ASP A 13 9.03 -10.30 -1.10
C ASP A 13 7.78 -11.20 -0.98
N ALA A 14 7.15 -11.21 0.20
CA ALA A 14 5.91 -11.96 0.42
C ALA A 14 4.79 -11.53 -0.54
N LEU A 15 4.59 -10.22 -0.73
CA LEU A 15 3.64 -9.70 -1.72
C LEU A 15 4.03 -10.11 -3.13
N ALA A 16 5.32 -10.08 -3.46
CA ALA A 16 5.78 -10.41 -4.80
C ALA A 16 5.54 -11.88 -5.17
N GLU A 17 5.64 -12.78 -4.20
CA GLU A 17 5.32 -14.20 -4.35
C GLU A 17 3.80 -14.46 -4.38
N GLY A 18 3.02 -13.71 -3.60
CA GLY A 18 1.58 -13.91 -3.49
C GLY A 18 0.73 -13.33 -4.63
N ILE A 19 1.20 -12.28 -5.31
CA ILE A 19 0.45 -11.61 -6.39
C ILE A 19 0.52 -12.42 -7.68
N GLN A 20 -0.59 -13.05 -8.04
CA GLN A 20 -0.73 -13.72 -9.34
C GLN A 20 -1.27 -12.79 -10.43
N ALA A 21 -1.25 -13.27 -11.68
CA ALA A 21 -1.88 -12.56 -12.80
C ALA A 21 -3.39 -12.41 -12.55
N ASN A 22 -3.92 -11.22 -12.85
CA ASN A 22 -5.32 -10.84 -12.62
C ASN A 22 -5.78 -10.86 -11.15
N ALA A 23 -4.84 -10.85 -10.19
CA ALA A 23 -5.18 -10.71 -8.78
C ALA A 23 -5.92 -9.40 -8.49
N ARG A 24 -6.83 -9.43 -7.52
CA ARG A 24 -7.51 -8.25 -6.97
C ARG A 24 -6.81 -7.84 -5.68
N LEU A 25 -6.39 -6.59 -5.64
CA LEU A 25 -5.64 -6.03 -4.52
C LEU A 25 -6.53 -5.06 -3.74
N SER A 26 -6.52 -5.17 -2.42
CA SER A 26 -7.15 -4.19 -1.52
C SER A 26 -6.11 -3.75 -0.49
N ILE A 27 -5.67 -2.49 -0.59
CA ILE A 27 -4.55 -1.95 0.20
C ILE A 27 -5.04 -0.78 1.02
N LEU A 28 -4.88 -0.85 2.34
CA LEU A 28 -5.04 0.27 3.26
C LEU A 28 -3.65 0.66 3.76
N SER A 29 -3.25 1.90 3.55
CA SER A 29 -1.95 2.37 4.02
C SER A 29 -1.96 3.79 4.57
N SER A 30 -1.12 4.00 5.58
CA SER A 30 -0.88 5.33 6.16
C SER A 30 -0.09 6.25 5.23
N CYS A 31 0.83 5.68 4.45
CA CYS A 31 1.67 6.42 3.51
C CYS A 31 1.85 5.64 2.20
N PHE A 32 1.95 6.37 1.10
CA PHE A 32 2.26 5.80 -0.22
C PHE A 32 3.45 6.53 -0.84
N SER A 33 4.43 5.79 -1.34
CA SER A 33 5.56 6.36 -2.08
C SER A 33 5.73 5.76 -3.47
N VAL A 34 6.17 6.58 -4.42
CA VAL A 34 6.46 6.11 -5.79
C VAL A 34 7.58 5.08 -5.84
N TYR A 35 8.49 5.10 -4.85
CA TYR A 35 9.53 4.08 -4.70
C TYR A 35 8.97 2.77 -4.13
N GLY A 36 7.96 2.83 -3.25
CA GLY A 36 7.20 1.65 -2.84
C GLY A 36 6.51 0.99 -4.03
N TYR A 37 5.83 1.78 -4.87
CA TYR A 37 5.29 1.30 -6.15
C TYR A 37 6.39 0.67 -7.03
N SER A 38 7.53 1.35 -7.20
CA SER A 38 8.63 0.86 -8.05
C SER A 38 9.16 -0.49 -7.59
N ALA A 39 9.14 -0.79 -6.29
CA ALA A 39 9.60 -2.06 -5.74
C ALA A 39 8.73 -3.25 -6.16
N LEU A 40 7.45 -3.03 -6.44
CA LEU A 40 6.48 -4.07 -6.83
C LEU A 40 5.93 -3.87 -8.25
N LYS A 41 6.57 -3.01 -9.06
CA LYS A 41 6.06 -2.58 -10.38
C LYS A 41 5.65 -3.75 -11.28
N GLU A 42 6.48 -4.78 -11.37
CA GLU A 42 6.24 -5.93 -12.25
C GLU A 42 5.04 -6.77 -11.79
N GLN A 43 4.84 -6.89 -10.49
CA GLN A 43 3.75 -7.64 -9.88
C GLN A 43 2.44 -6.85 -9.97
N LEU A 44 2.48 -5.55 -9.68
CA LEU A 44 1.33 -4.65 -9.79
C LEU A 44 0.85 -4.46 -11.23
N ALA A 45 1.75 -4.58 -12.22
CA ALA A 45 1.38 -4.57 -13.64
C ALA A 45 0.55 -5.80 -14.04
N ARG A 46 0.78 -6.95 -13.38
CA ARG A 46 0.04 -8.20 -13.60
C ARG A 46 -1.30 -8.24 -12.88
N ALA A 47 -1.50 -7.38 -11.87
CA ALA A 47 -2.75 -7.31 -11.13
C ALA A 47 -3.92 -6.86 -12.02
N GLY A 48 -5.10 -7.42 -11.75
CA GLY A 48 -6.33 -7.13 -12.47
C GLY A 48 -6.92 -5.78 -12.07
N ALA A 49 -7.02 -5.56 -10.75
CA ALA A 49 -7.59 -4.36 -10.15
C ALA A 49 -6.95 -4.09 -8.78
N LEU A 50 -6.92 -2.81 -8.40
CA LEU A 50 -6.47 -2.34 -7.09
C LEU A 50 -7.49 -1.39 -6.47
N ARG A 51 -7.81 -1.60 -5.19
CA ARG A 51 -8.47 -0.62 -4.33
C ARG A 51 -7.45 -0.10 -3.33
N LEU A 52 -7.22 1.19 -3.31
CA LEU A 52 -6.21 1.82 -2.46
C LEU A 52 -6.87 2.84 -1.53
N LEU A 53 -6.83 2.57 -0.24
CA LEU A 53 -7.14 3.52 0.83
C LEU A 53 -5.84 4.12 1.34
N VAL A 54 -5.74 5.45 1.30
CA VAL A 54 -4.56 6.15 1.84
C VAL A 54 -4.99 7.22 2.83
N SER A 55 -4.28 7.34 3.94
CA SER A 55 -4.46 8.47 4.85
C SER A 55 -4.15 9.78 4.10
N SER A 56 -5.04 10.76 4.26
CA SER A 56 -4.75 12.13 3.83
C SER A 56 -4.15 12.92 4.99
N ASP A 57 -3.21 13.83 4.71
CA ASP A 57 -2.68 14.78 5.71
C ASP A 57 -3.68 15.92 6.02
N ASP A 58 -4.92 15.83 5.54
CA ASP A 58 -5.93 16.85 5.74
C ASP A 58 -6.44 16.81 7.20
N VAL A 59 -5.84 17.65 8.04
CA VAL A 59 -6.46 18.09 9.30
C VAL A 59 -7.87 18.58 8.96
N PRO A 60 -8.94 18.16 9.66
CA PRO A 60 -10.29 18.63 9.40
C PRO A 60 -10.38 20.13 9.73
N ALA A 61 -10.06 20.98 8.76
CA ALA A 61 -10.29 22.41 8.80
C ALA A 61 -11.62 22.71 8.10
N ALA A 62 -12.39 23.62 8.68
CA ALA A 62 -13.76 24.00 8.30
C ALA A 62 -13.97 24.52 6.87
N SER A 63 -12.96 24.47 5.98
CA SER A 63 -13.01 24.90 4.59
C SER A 63 -12.42 23.84 3.64
N ALA A 64 -12.99 22.64 3.65
CA ALA A 64 -12.55 21.45 2.90
C ALA A 64 -12.74 21.50 1.36
N ARG A 65 -13.21 22.61 0.78
CA ARG A 65 -13.63 22.67 -0.63
C ARG A 65 -12.50 22.94 -1.64
N GLU A 66 -11.31 23.38 -1.23
CA GLU A 66 -10.29 23.85 -2.20
C GLU A 66 -8.86 23.34 -1.96
N ARG A 67 -8.62 22.47 -0.97
CA ARG A 67 -7.26 21.94 -0.75
C ARG A 67 -6.98 20.73 -1.66
N PRO A 68 -5.81 20.69 -2.34
CA PRO A 68 -5.41 19.53 -3.12
C PRO A 68 -5.13 18.35 -2.18
N PHE A 69 -5.65 17.17 -2.52
CA PHE A 69 -5.35 15.92 -1.83
C PHE A 69 -3.83 15.72 -1.75
N ARG A 70 -3.32 15.60 -0.52
CA ARG A 70 -1.89 15.35 -0.25
C ARG A 70 -1.75 14.03 0.48
N VAL A 71 -0.89 13.18 -0.09
CA VAL A 71 -0.46 11.93 0.53
C VAL A 71 0.93 12.12 1.10
N ALA A 72 1.10 11.76 2.37
CA ALA A 72 2.39 11.75 3.02
C ALA A 72 3.35 10.78 2.30
N GLY A 73 4.58 11.23 2.07
CA GLY A 73 5.66 10.34 1.63
C GLY A 73 5.69 9.98 0.14
N ILE A 74 4.92 10.64 -0.74
CA ILE A 74 4.90 10.37 -2.21
C ILE A 74 6.32 10.27 -2.79
N ALA A 75 7.20 11.21 -2.45
CA ALA A 75 8.58 11.27 -2.99
C ALA A 75 9.60 10.43 -2.20
N GLY A 76 9.14 9.56 -1.30
CA GLY A 76 9.99 8.76 -0.43
C GLY A 76 10.49 9.50 0.81
N SER A 77 11.29 8.80 1.61
CA SER A 77 11.89 9.29 2.86
C SER A 77 13.39 9.58 2.69
N GLN A 78 14.08 9.90 3.79
CA GLN A 78 15.54 10.02 3.76
C GLN A 78 16.24 8.71 3.36
N ALA A 79 15.65 7.57 3.71
CA ALA A 79 16.17 6.25 3.37
C ALA A 79 16.27 6.06 1.83
N ASP A 80 15.40 6.72 1.07
CA ASP A 80 15.39 6.68 -0.40
C ASP A 80 16.49 7.53 -1.07
N ARG A 81 17.50 8.00 -0.32
CA ARG A 81 18.58 8.84 -0.86
C ARG A 81 19.23 8.21 -2.10
N ARG A 82 19.46 6.89 -2.11
CA ARG A 82 20.02 6.19 -3.27
C ARG A 82 19.13 6.30 -4.51
N PHE A 83 17.82 6.15 -4.36
CA PHE A 83 16.88 6.28 -5.48
C PHE A 83 16.73 7.72 -5.93
N ARG A 84 16.71 8.69 -5.01
CA ARG A 84 16.68 10.12 -5.38
C ARG A 84 17.93 10.52 -6.15
N ASN A 85 19.09 9.98 -5.79
CA ASN A 85 20.34 10.20 -6.50
C ASN A 85 20.37 9.57 -7.90
N SER A 86 19.50 8.59 -8.20
CA SER A 86 19.36 8.10 -9.58
C SER A 86 18.56 9.04 -10.49
N LEU A 87 18.07 10.18 -9.98
CA LEU A 87 17.37 11.23 -10.72
C LEU A 87 16.17 10.71 -11.56
N ASN A 88 15.62 9.56 -11.16
CA ASN A 88 14.54 8.86 -11.88
C ASN A 88 13.14 9.20 -11.35
N LEU A 89 13.04 10.01 -10.29
CA LEU A 89 11.77 10.29 -9.59
C LEU A 89 10.66 10.71 -10.55
N VAL A 90 10.94 11.61 -11.48
CA VAL A 90 9.95 12.11 -12.44
C VAL A 90 9.47 10.99 -13.38
N ALA A 91 10.38 10.15 -13.86
CA ALA A 91 10.04 9.02 -14.73
C ALA A 91 9.19 7.99 -13.97
N THR A 92 9.64 7.58 -12.77
CA THR A 92 8.92 6.64 -11.90
C THR A 92 7.55 7.17 -11.49
N ALA A 93 7.44 8.46 -11.15
CA ALA A 93 6.16 9.08 -10.80
C ALA A 93 5.19 9.11 -11.97
N ARG A 94 5.67 9.37 -13.20
CA ARG A 94 4.83 9.33 -14.41
C ARG A 94 4.31 7.92 -14.70
N GLU A 95 5.15 6.90 -14.53
CA GLU A 95 4.73 5.50 -14.67
C GLU A 95 3.72 5.11 -13.59
N CYS A 96 3.98 5.49 -12.34
CA CYS A 96 3.08 5.26 -11.22
C CYS A 96 1.71 5.91 -11.45
N ALA A 97 1.69 7.17 -11.90
CA ALA A 97 0.45 7.89 -12.20
C ALA A 97 -0.37 7.19 -13.30
N ARG A 98 0.27 6.73 -14.37
CA ARG A 98 -0.40 5.97 -15.44
C ARG A 98 -0.98 4.66 -14.93
N TRP A 99 -0.20 3.93 -14.13
CA TRP A 99 -0.66 2.67 -13.54
C TRP A 99 -1.87 2.89 -12.62
N LEU A 100 -1.79 3.88 -11.72
CA LEU A 100 -2.90 4.24 -10.84
C LEU A 100 -4.16 4.57 -11.64
N GLN A 101 -4.05 5.40 -12.68
CA GLN A 101 -5.20 5.76 -13.54
C GLN A 101 -5.84 4.57 -14.27
N GLN A 102 -5.06 3.54 -14.60
CA GLN A 102 -5.53 2.38 -15.36
C GLN A 102 -6.09 1.25 -14.49
N LYS A 103 -5.57 1.11 -13.26
CA LYS A 103 -5.75 -0.10 -12.44
C LYS A 103 -6.31 0.15 -11.06
N ALA A 104 -6.19 1.37 -10.54
CA ALA A 104 -6.49 1.68 -9.15
C ALA A 104 -7.75 2.53 -9.02
N ASP A 105 -8.65 2.10 -8.14
CA ASP A 105 -9.61 2.98 -7.47
C ASP A 105 -8.96 3.46 -6.17
N ILE A 106 -8.95 4.76 -5.93
CA ILE A 106 -8.22 5.38 -4.83
C ILE A 106 -9.20 6.21 -4.01
N ARG A 107 -9.20 6.00 -2.70
CA ARG A 107 -9.96 6.80 -1.74
C ARG A 107 -9.05 7.30 -0.62
N ALA A 108 -9.30 8.52 -0.20
CA ALA A 108 -8.68 9.12 0.97
C ALA A 108 -9.41 8.67 2.22
N VAL A 109 -8.71 8.27 3.28
CA VAL A 109 -9.31 8.05 4.61
C VAL A 109 -9.18 9.32 5.44
N SER A 110 -10.26 9.71 6.12
CA SER A 110 -10.32 10.89 6.97
C SER A 110 -9.73 10.66 8.37
N LEU A 111 -9.68 9.40 8.81
CA LEU A 111 -9.10 8.99 10.08
C LEU A 111 -7.65 8.51 9.91
N PRO A 112 -6.78 8.69 10.93
CA PRO A 112 -5.42 8.18 10.89
C PRO A 112 -5.37 6.66 10.74
N VAL A 113 -4.48 6.18 9.87
CA VAL A 113 -4.22 4.76 9.67
C VAL A 113 -3.00 4.36 10.52
N PHE A 114 -3.23 3.63 11.61
CA PHE A 114 -2.14 3.15 12.48
C PHE A 114 -1.64 1.75 12.10
N GLN A 115 -2.47 0.98 11.40
CA GLN A 115 -2.14 -0.35 10.90
C GLN A 115 -2.51 -0.42 9.42
N ASN A 116 -1.60 -0.97 8.65
CA ASN A 116 -1.68 -1.11 7.21
C ASN A 116 -2.12 -2.52 6.87
N LEU A 117 -2.82 -2.67 5.75
CA LEU A 117 -3.28 -3.94 5.23
C LEU A 117 -2.95 -4.02 3.75
N PHE A 118 -2.37 -5.15 3.35
CA PHE A 118 -2.26 -5.57 1.96
C PHE A 118 -3.04 -6.86 1.80
N HIS A 119 -4.15 -6.84 1.08
CA HIS A 119 -4.95 -8.01 0.80
C HIS A 119 -4.87 -8.37 -0.69
N ILE A 120 -4.68 -9.66 -0.97
CA ILE A 120 -4.60 -10.25 -2.30
C ILE A 120 -5.66 -11.33 -2.42
N GLU A 121 -6.50 -11.23 -3.45
CA GLU A 121 -7.38 -12.31 -3.90
C GLU A 121 -6.94 -12.72 -5.30
N ASN A 122 -6.51 -13.98 -5.44
CA ASN A 122 -6.08 -14.53 -6.72
C ASN A 122 -7.26 -15.19 -7.46
N PRO A 123 -7.20 -15.30 -8.80
CA PRO A 123 -8.27 -15.93 -9.58
C PRO A 123 -8.50 -17.42 -9.28
N ASP A 124 -7.48 -18.11 -8.74
CA ASP A 124 -7.55 -19.52 -8.33
C ASP A 124 -8.29 -19.72 -6.98
N GLY A 125 -8.76 -18.63 -6.36
CA GLY A 125 -9.44 -18.64 -5.06
C GLY A 125 -8.49 -18.60 -3.86
N SER A 126 -7.17 -18.63 -4.08
CA SER A 126 -6.20 -18.39 -3.01
C SER A 126 -6.23 -16.92 -2.57
N ALA A 127 -6.07 -16.70 -1.28
CA ALA A 127 -6.04 -15.36 -0.71
C ALA A 127 -4.90 -15.24 0.30
N MET A 128 -4.32 -14.04 0.36
CA MET A 128 -3.26 -13.70 1.31
C MET A 128 -3.49 -12.29 1.83
N ALA A 129 -3.24 -12.09 3.12
CA ALA A 129 -3.31 -10.77 3.73
C ALA A 129 -2.06 -10.51 4.58
N ILE A 130 -1.46 -9.34 4.46
CA ILE A 130 -0.40 -8.87 5.35
C ILE A 130 -0.94 -7.66 6.11
N HIS A 131 -1.00 -7.79 7.43
CA HIS A 131 -1.51 -6.73 8.31
C HIS A 131 -0.45 -6.37 9.36
N GLY A 132 -0.20 -5.07 9.55
CA GLY A 132 0.79 -4.61 10.50
C GLY A 132 1.19 -3.15 10.35
N SER A 133 2.41 -2.84 10.80
CA SER A 133 2.92 -1.46 10.88
C SER A 133 3.53 -0.93 9.57
N SER A 134 3.77 -1.77 8.58
CA SER A 134 4.48 -1.38 7.36
C SER A 134 3.59 -0.66 6.34
N PRO A 135 3.89 0.60 5.96
CA PRO A 135 3.14 1.32 4.94
C PRO A 135 3.60 0.96 3.51
N PHE A 136 2.85 1.40 2.49
CA PHE A 136 3.16 1.19 1.08
C PHE A 136 4.27 2.13 0.61
N THR A 137 5.46 1.93 1.17
CA THR A 137 6.67 2.69 0.89
C THR A 137 7.84 1.72 0.70
N SER A 138 8.98 2.21 0.19
CA SER A 138 10.20 1.41 0.04
C SER A 138 10.69 0.79 1.35
N THR A 139 10.60 1.50 2.47
CA THR A 139 10.97 0.98 3.79
C THR A 139 9.94 -0.02 4.30
N GLY A 140 8.65 0.30 4.22
CA GLY A 140 7.59 -0.61 4.66
C GLY A 140 7.50 -1.90 3.83
N LEU A 141 7.98 -1.89 2.59
CA LEU A 141 8.11 -3.10 1.77
C LEU A 141 9.47 -3.82 1.93
N GLY A 142 10.41 -3.27 2.70
CA GLY A 142 11.73 -3.86 2.90
C GLY A 142 12.69 -3.73 1.69
N ALA A 143 12.36 -2.87 0.73
CA ALA A 143 13.25 -2.53 -0.39
C ALA A 143 14.46 -1.69 0.07
N VAL A 144 14.28 -0.91 1.13
CA VAL A 144 15.32 -0.14 1.81
C VAL A 144 15.22 -0.41 3.30
N PRO A 145 16.34 -0.47 4.05
CA PRO A 145 16.30 -0.57 5.51
C PRO A 145 15.51 0.58 6.13
N SER A 146 14.63 0.26 7.08
CA SER A 146 13.94 1.25 7.90
C SER A 146 14.73 1.56 9.17
N ASP A 147 14.60 2.79 9.66
CA ASP A 147 15.19 3.24 10.93
C ASP A 147 14.37 2.78 12.15
N GLY A 148 13.23 2.11 11.92
CA GLY A 148 12.29 1.67 12.96
C GLY A 148 12.09 0.15 12.99
N TYR A 149 11.49 -0.37 14.06
CA TYR A 149 11.05 -1.76 14.10
C TYR A 149 9.66 -1.89 13.51
N GLU A 150 9.58 -2.63 12.41
CA GLU A 150 8.33 -2.97 11.75
C GLU A 150 7.94 -4.38 12.15
N MET A 151 6.64 -4.60 12.25
CA MET A 151 6.06 -5.88 12.59
C MET A 151 4.78 -6.05 11.80
N ASN A 152 4.70 -7.16 11.07
CA ASN A 152 3.56 -7.53 10.26
C ASN A 152 3.30 -9.03 10.38
N THR A 153 2.04 -9.41 10.22
CA THR A 153 1.65 -10.81 10.14
C THR A 153 1.06 -11.09 8.77
N CYS A 154 1.59 -12.11 8.11
CA CYS A 154 1.06 -12.69 6.88
C CYS A 154 0.10 -13.84 7.21
N PHE A 155 -1.13 -13.72 6.71
CA PHE A 155 -2.24 -14.64 6.84
C PHE A 155 -2.55 -15.26 5.48
N THR A 156 -2.79 -16.57 5.47
CA THR A 156 -3.12 -17.34 4.26
C THR A 156 -4.37 -18.20 4.44
N THR A 157 -4.95 -18.24 5.65
CA THR A 157 -6.16 -19.02 5.89
C THR A 157 -7.39 -18.23 5.43
N PRO A 158 -8.35 -18.87 4.72
CA PRO A 158 -9.52 -18.16 4.19
C PRO A 158 -10.37 -17.42 5.24
N ALA A 159 -10.43 -17.94 6.47
CA ALA A 159 -11.18 -17.33 7.55
C ALA A 159 -10.56 -15.99 8.01
N GLU A 160 -9.23 -15.96 8.16
CA GLU A 160 -8.50 -14.77 8.59
C GLU A 160 -8.43 -13.71 7.48
N THR A 161 -8.09 -14.13 6.26
CA THR A 161 -8.02 -13.22 5.11
C THR A 161 -9.39 -12.62 4.79
N GLY A 162 -10.45 -13.44 4.79
CA GLY A 162 -11.82 -12.98 4.60
C GLY A 162 -12.29 -12.01 5.69
N GLY A 163 -11.86 -12.19 6.94
CA GLY A 163 -12.13 -11.25 8.03
C GLY A 163 -11.49 -9.87 7.78
N LEU A 164 -10.22 -9.87 7.37
CA LEU A 164 -9.48 -8.64 7.04
C LEU A 164 -10.05 -7.93 5.82
N LEU A 165 -10.47 -8.67 4.79
CA LEU A 165 -11.13 -8.11 3.61
C LEU A 165 -12.46 -7.45 3.96
N LYS A 166 -13.29 -8.10 4.79
CA LYS A 166 -14.56 -7.50 5.27
C LYS A 166 -14.32 -6.21 6.05
N TRP A 167 -13.28 -6.18 6.87
CA TRP A 167 -12.87 -4.97 7.57
C TRP A 167 -12.44 -3.86 6.60
N PHE A 168 -11.62 -4.17 5.59
CA PHE A 168 -11.28 -3.23 4.52
C PHE A 168 -12.54 -2.71 3.82
N ASP A 169 -13.46 -3.59 3.42
CA ASP A 169 -14.70 -3.24 2.72
C ASP A 169 -15.61 -2.33 3.56
N SER A 170 -15.61 -2.49 4.89
CA SER A 170 -16.35 -1.62 5.80
C SER A 170 -15.82 -0.19 5.81
N ILE A 171 -14.51 0.00 5.67
CA ILE A 171 -13.90 1.33 5.54
C ILE A 171 -14.17 1.86 4.14
N TRP A 172 -13.92 1.03 3.12
CA TRP A 172 -14.09 1.38 1.71
C TRP A 172 -15.48 1.90 1.39
N SER A 173 -16.53 1.27 1.93
CA SER A 173 -17.93 1.62 1.69
C SER A 173 -18.45 2.75 2.58
N ASN A 174 -17.69 3.20 3.57
CA ASN A 174 -18.11 4.26 4.49
C ASN A 174 -17.85 5.64 3.88
N ALA A 175 -18.94 6.30 3.45
CA ALA A 175 -18.91 7.63 2.84
C ALA A 175 -18.54 8.78 3.80
N GLU A 176 -18.61 8.57 5.12
CA GLU A 176 -18.15 9.55 6.12
C GLU A 176 -16.64 9.39 6.40
N ALA A 177 -16.13 8.17 6.28
CA ALA A 177 -14.72 7.86 6.52
C ALA A 177 -13.85 7.99 5.27
N THR A 178 -14.45 7.96 4.07
CA THR A 178 -13.71 7.97 2.80
C THR A 178 -14.17 9.05 1.82
N ARG A 179 -13.21 9.65 1.11
CA ARG A 179 -13.42 10.68 0.06
C ARG A 179 -12.73 10.29 -1.23
#